data_AF-A0A7V9I337-F1
#
_entry.id   AF-A0A7V9I337-F1
#
_cell.length_a   1.000
_cell.length_b   1.000
_cell.length_c   1.000
_cell.angle_alpha   90.00
_cell.angle_beta   90.00
_cell.angle_gamma   90.00
#
_symmetry.space_group_name_H-M   'P 1'
#
loop_
_entity.id
_entity.type
_entity.pdbx_description
1 polymer ?
#
loop_
_entity_poly.entity_id
_entity_poly.type
_entity_poly.pdbx_seq_one_letter_code
_entity_poly.pdbx_strand_id
1 'polypeptide(L)'
;MNGFSVSRTSLTRLLGGGALAFGVLGVVNPGSLARLMETDSETARAIGFRDVGSALLLLGGGGSPAIVQRIVYDLSDALLLARRKPAGAAAALGFAALGAYALSSD
;
A
#
# COMPACT_ATOMS: atom_id res chain seq x y z
N MET A 1 -3.34 11.70 -30.73
CA MET A 1 -2.70 11.65 -29.39
C MET A 1 -3.11 10.33 -28.75
N ASN A 2 -2.21 9.36 -28.68
CA ASN A 2 -2.51 8.06 -28.07
C ASN A 2 -2.59 8.26 -26.55
N GLY A 3 -3.80 8.35 -26.01
CA GLY A 3 -4.02 8.39 -24.57
C GLY A 3 -3.60 7.04 -23.99
N PHE A 4 -2.52 7.02 -23.21
CA PHE A 4 -2.22 5.88 -22.34
C PHE A 4 -3.34 5.81 -21.30
N SER A 5 -4.38 5.01 -21.54
CA SER A 5 -5.31 4.65 -20.47
C SER A 5 -4.59 3.65 -19.56
N VAL A 6 -4.36 4.04 -18.31
CA VAL A 6 -3.84 3.11 -17.32
C VAL A 6 -4.98 2.21 -16.90
N SER A 7 -4.90 0.92 -17.23
CA SER A 7 -5.97 -0.03 -16.87
C SER A 7 -6.07 -0.22 -15.36
N ARG A 8 -7.29 -0.45 -14.87
CA ARG A 8 -7.56 -0.86 -13.49
C ARG A 8 -6.69 -2.04 -13.07
N THR A 9 -6.54 -3.04 -13.93
CA THR A 9 -5.69 -4.21 -13.69
C THR A 9 -4.24 -3.83 -13.45
N SER A 10 -3.68 -2.89 -14.22
CA SER A 10 -2.32 -2.39 -14.03
C SER A 10 -2.17 -1.69 -12.68
N LEU A 11 -3.15 -0.87 -12.29
CA LEU A 11 -3.15 -0.18 -11.00
C LEU A 11 -3.28 -1.17 -9.82
N THR A 12 -4.18 -2.14 -9.91
CA THR A 12 -4.34 -3.19 -8.90
C THR A 12 -3.05 -4.01 -8.74
N ARG A 13 -2.37 -4.34 -9.84
CA ARG A 13 -1.06 -5.02 -9.79
C ARG A 13 0.02 -4.15 -9.18
N LEU A 14 0.03 -2.85 -9.46
CA LEU A 14 0.99 -1.92 -8.86
C LEU A 14 0.77 -1.80 -7.35
N LEU A 15 -0.48 -1.61 -6.90
CA LEU A 15 -0.85 -1.55 -5.49
C LEU A 15 -0.52 -2.87 -4.78
N GLY A 16 -0.89 -4.00 -5.39
CA GLY A 16 -0.61 -5.33 -4.86
C GLY A 16 0.88 -5.63 -4.78
N GLY A 17 1.66 -5.25 -5.79
CA GLY A 17 3.12 -5.40 -5.82
C GLY A 17 3.81 -4.54 -4.76
N GLY A 18 3.37 -3.29 -4.59
CA GLY A 18 3.85 -2.41 -3.52
C GLY A 18 3.55 -3.00 -2.14
N ALA A 19 2.31 -3.39 -1.90
CA ALA A 19 1.90 -4.06 -0.66
C ALA A 19 2.71 -5.34 -0.40
N LEU A 20 2.98 -6.15 -1.44
CA LEU A 20 3.77 -7.37 -1.26
C LEU A 20 5.21 -7.05 -0.86
N ALA A 21 5.83 -6.05 -1.49
CA ALA A 21 7.21 -5.66 -1.19
C ALA A 21 7.36 -5.17 0.26
N PHE A 22 6.49 -4.26 0.71
CA PHE A 22 6.49 -3.79 2.10
C PHE A 22 6.09 -4.90 3.07
N GLY A 23 5.12 -5.74 2.70
CA GLY A 23 4.66 -6.87 3.48
C GLY A 23 5.77 -7.87 3.77
N VAL A 24 6.45 -8.34 2.72
CA VAL A 24 7.58 -9.27 2.83
C VAL A 24 8.71 -8.64 3.64
N LEU A 25 9.04 -7.36 3.41
CA LEU A 25 10.05 -6.66 4.19
C LEU A 25 9.69 -6.64 5.69
N GLY A 26 8.44 -6.33 6.03
CA GLY A 26 7.96 -6.29 7.42
C GLY A 26 7.92 -7.66 8.11
N VAL A 27 7.60 -8.72 7.38
CA VAL A 27 7.56 -10.08 7.92
C VAL A 27 8.97 -10.65 8.12
N VAL A 28 9.83 -10.53 7.11
CA VAL A 28 11.18 -11.14 7.08
C VAL A 28 12.19 -10.30 7.85
N ASN A 29 12.12 -8.97 7.73
CA ASN A 29 13.05 -8.04 8.36
C ASN A 29 12.30 -6.84 8.96
N PRO A 30 11.52 -7.06 10.04
CA PRO A 30 10.72 -6.01 10.67
C PRO A 30 11.57 -4.81 11.12
N GLY A 31 12.83 -5.00 11.51
CA GLY A 31 13.72 -3.91 11.90
C GLY A 31 14.01 -2.91 10.77
N SER A 32 14.08 -3.38 9.52
CA SER A 32 14.24 -2.48 8.36
C SER A 32 12.97 -1.68 8.09
N LEU A 33 11.80 -2.32 8.16
CA LEU A 33 10.53 -1.62 8.00
C LEU A 33 10.26 -0.66 9.17
N ALA A 34 10.62 -1.04 10.40
CA ALA A 34 10.55 -0.19 11.58
C ALA A 34 11.36 1.10 11.43
N ARG A 35 12.60 1.01 10.92
CA ARG A 35 13.41 2.19 10.58
C ARG A 35 12.80 3.04 9.47
N LEU A 36 12.19 2.39 8.47
CA LEU A 36 11.54 3.10 7.38
C LEU A 36 10.31 3.87 7.88
N MET A 37 9.52 3.27 8.78
CA MET A 37 8.26 3.80 9.28
C MET A 37 8.38 4.60 10.58
N GLU A 38 9.58 4.67 11.17
CA GLU A 38 9.84 5.26 12.50
C GLU A 38 8.88 4.74 13.58
N THR A 39 8.76 3.42 13.63
CA THR A 39 7.94 2.67 14.58
C THR A 39 8.76 1.55 15.22
N ASP A 40 8.18 0.82 16.16
CA ASP A 40 8.81 -0.34 16.78
C ASP A 40 8.71 -1.58 15.87
N SER A 41 9.52 -2.60 16.16
CA SER A 41 9.59 -3.81 15.32
C SER A 41 8.33 -4.67 15.38
N GLU A 42 7.55 -4.61 16.47
CA GLU A 42 6.31 -5.36 16.60
C GLU A 42 5.23 -4.76 15.70
N THR A 43 5.04 -3.44 15.77
CA THR A 43 4.16 -2.69 14.88
C THR A 43 4.55 -2.87 13.41
N ALA A 44 5.85 -2.78 13.09
CA ALA A 44 6.33 -3.01 11.73
C ALA A 44 6.02 -4.44 11.23
N ARG A 45 6.12 -5.45 12.09
CA ARG A 45 5.77 -6.83 11.73
C ARG A 45 4.27 -6.98 11.47
N ALA A 46 3.43 -6.36 12.30
CA ALA A 46 1.98 -6.36 12.12
C ALA A 46 1.58 -5.69 10.80
N ILE A 47 2.20 -4.54 10.48
CA ILE A 47 2.07 -3.88 9.17
C ILE A 47 2.51 -4.83 8.06
N GLY A 48 3.62 -5.54 8.24
CA GLY A 48 4.10 -6.55 7.31
C GLY A 48 3.05 -7.61 6.97
N PHE A 49 2.45 -8.24 7.97
CA PHE A 49 1.39 -9.24 7.75
C PHE A 49 0.13 -8.66 7.09
N ARG A 50 -0.28 -7.47 7.52
CA ARG A 50 -1.39 -6.72 6.92
C ARG A 50 -1.16 -6.50 5.42
N ASP A 51 0.04 -6.07 5.06
CA ASP A 51 0.41 -5.74 3.69
C ASP A 51 0.56 -6.99 2.81
N VAL A 52 1.08 -8.10 3.34
CA VAL A 52 1.02 -9.40 2.65
C VAL A 52 -0.42 -9.82 2.39
N GLY A 53 -1.30 -9.75 3.40
CA GLY A 53 -2.72 -10.10 3.23
C GLY A 53 -3.42 -9.23 2.18
N SER A 54 -3.19 -7.92 2.22
CA SER A 54 -3.69 -6.98 1.21
C SER A 54 -3.18 -7.31 -0.20
N ALA A 55 -1.90 -7.65 -0.33
CA ALA A 55 -1.31 -8.04 -1.60
C ALA A 55 -1.94 -9.31 -2.18
N LEU A 56 -2.15 -10.34 -1.35
CA LEU A 56 -2.80 -11.57 -1.78
C LEU A 56 -4.23 -11.32 -2.28
N LEU A 57 -4.99 -10.44 -1.61
CA LEU A 57 -6.32 -10.06 -2.06
C LEU A 57 -6.29 -9.30 -3.39
N LEU A 58 -5.39 -8.33 -3.55
CA LEU A 58 -5.29 -7.52 -4.76
C LEU A 58 -4.81 -8.36 -5.96
N LEU A 59 -3.76 -9.14 -5.78
CA LEU A 59 -3.17 -9.97 -6.83
C LEU A 59 -4.00 -11.22 -7.13
N GLY A 60 -4.80 -11.69 -6.16
CA GLY A 60 -5.75 -12.79 -6.30
C GLY A 60 -7.09 -12.39 -6.93
N GLY A 61 -7.29 -11.12 -7.30
CA GLY A 61 -8.49 -10.66 -8.01
C GLY A 61 -9.64 -10.19 -7.11
N GLY A 62 -9.37 -9.73 -5.88
CA GLY A 62 -10.35 -9.33 -4.86
C GLY A 62 -11.24 -8.11 -5.15
N GLY A 63 -11.35 -7.67 -6.41
CA GLY A 63 -12.29 -6.63 -6.86
C GLY A 63 -12.16 -5.28 -6.14
N SER A 64 -13.23 -4.48 -6.16
CA SER A 64 -13.29 -3.18 -5.48
C SER A 64 -13.03 -3.24 -3.97
N PRO A 65 -13.55 -4.22 -3.20
CA PRO A 65 -13.32 -4.29 -1.76
C PRO A 65 -11.85 -4.37 -1.36
N ALA A 66 -11.03 -5.15 -2.10
CA ALA A 66 -9.59 -5.24 -1.85
C ALA A 66 -8.88 -3.90 -2.06
N ILE A 67 -9.30 -3.12 -3.07
CA ILE A 67 -8.74 -1.79 -3.34
C ILE A 67 -9.13 -0.82 -2.22
N VAL A 68 -10.39 -0.81 -1.79
CA VAL A 68 -10.87 0.04 -0.69
C VAL A 68 -10.09 -0.25 0.60
N GLN A 69 -9.91 -1.52 0.94
CA GLN A 69 -9.13 -1.92 2.11
C GLN A 69 -7.69 -1.39 2.03
N ARG A 70 -7.05 -1.46 0.85
CA ARG A 70 -5.70 -0.93 0.65
C ARG A 70 -5.65 0.59 0.83
N ILE A 71 -6.62 1.33 0.28
CA ILE A 71 -6.72 2.79 0.46
C ILE A 71 -6.78 3.14 1.96
N VAL A 72 -7.59 2.41 2.75
CA VAL A 72 -7.69 2.65 4.20
C VAL A 72 -6.34 2.44 4.89
N TYR A 73 -5.57 1.43 4.49
CA TYR A 73 -4.23 1.19 5.02
C TYR A 73 -3.26 2.30 4.64
N ASP A 74 -3.25 2.72 3.37
CA ASP A 74 -2.40 3.81 2.89
C ASP A 74 -2.70 5.14 3.60
N LEU A 75 -3.98 5.46 3.83
CA LEU A 75 -4.38 6.63 4.60
C LEU A 75 -3.96 6.54 6.07
N SER A 76 -4.09 5.35 6.66
CA SER A 76 -3.64 5.11 8.04
C SER A 76 -2.13 5.31 8.17
N ASP A 77 -1.35 4.80 7.22
CA ASP A 77 0.10 4.96 7.17
C ASP A 77 0.50 6.43 6.95
N ALA A 78 -0.22 7.14 6.08
CA ALA A 78 -0.02 8.58 5.87
C ALA A 78 -0.19 9.36 7.18
N LEU A 79 -1.24 9.07 7.96
CA LEU A 79 -1.47 9.72 9.25
C LEU A 79 -0.37 9.40 10.27
N LEU A 80 0.09 8.14 10.32
CA LEU A 80 1.18 7.72 11.21
C LEU A 80 2.49 8.43 10.88
N LEU A 81 2.75 8.64 9.59
CA LEU A 81 3.98 9.24 9.08
C LEU A 81 3.95 10.76 9.00
N ALA A 82 2.78 11.41 8.95
CA ALA A 82 2.62 12.82 8.61
C ALA A 82 3.54 13.78 9.40
N ARG A 83 3.76 13.51 10.68
CA ARG A 83 4.60 14.33 11.57
C ARG A 83 6.07 13.94 11.61
N ARG A 84 6.38 12.70 11.23
CA ARG A 84 7.69 12.04 11.42
C ARG A 84 8.49 12.00 10.12
N LYS A 85 7.83 11.56 9.04
CA LYS A 85 8.40 11.45 7.69
C LYS A 85 7.42 11.98 6.64
N PRO A 86 7.43 13.29 6.34
CA PRO A 86 6.48 13.90 5.41
C PRO A 86 6.58 13.29 4.00
N ALA A 87 7.78 12.91 3.56
CA ALA A 87 7.97 12.23 2.28
C ALA A 87 7.30 10.84 2.25
N GLY A 88 7.39 10.08 3.35
CA GLY A 88 6.73 8.78 3.47
C GLY A 88 5.20 8.93 3.53
N ALA A 89 4.71 9.95 4.23
CA ALA A 89 3.29 10.28 4.26
C ALA A 89 2.77 10.65 2.87
N ALA A 90 3.52 11.46 2.12
CA ALA A 90 3.19 11.81 0.74
C ALA A 90 3.18 10.57 -0.18
N ALA A 91 4.12 9.65 -0.02
CA ALA A 91 4.13 8.39 -0.76
C ALA A 91 2.89 7.54 -0.47
N ALA A 92 2.52 7.39 0.82
CA ALA A 92 1.31 6.67 1.23
C ALA A 92 0.04 7.32 0.67
N LEU A 93 -0.08 8.65 0.72
CA LEU A 93 -1.16 9.39 0.05
C LEU A 93 -1.18 9.18 -1.46
N GLY A 94 -0.01 9.09 -2.10
CA GLY A 94 0.12 8.75 -3.51
C GLY A 94 -0.48 7.38 -3.84
N PHE A 95 -0.19 6.35 -3.03
CA PHE A 95 -0.80 5.03 -3.18
C PHE A 95 -2.31 5.04 -2.92
N ALA A 96 -2.77 5.76 -1.90
CA ALA A 96 -4.20 5.95 -1.65
C ALA A 96 -4.91 6.60 -2.86
N ALA A 97 -4.30 7.62 -3.45
CA ALA A 97 -4.81 8.29 -4.65
C ALA A 97 -4.83 7.36 -5.87
N LEU A 98 -3.80 6.52 -6.06
CA LEU A 98 -3.79 5.49 -7.09
C LEU A 98 -4.92 4.47 -6.89
N GLY A 99 -5.20 4.07 -5.65
CA GLY A 99 -6.33 3.21 -5.31
C GLY A 99 -7.67 3.87 -5.65
N ALA A 100 -7.86 5.14 -5.28
CA ALA A 100 -9.07 5.89 -5.61
C ALA A 100 -9.26 6.01 -7.13
N TYR A 101 -8.18 6.28 -7.86
CA TYR A 101 -8.20 6.33 -9.32
C TYR A 101 -8.49 4.96 -9.95
N ALA A 102 -8.00 3.86 -9.37
CA ALA A 102 -8.32 2.51 -9.80
C ALA A 102 -9.80 2.15 -9.60
N LEU A 103 -10.45 2.72 -8.58
CA LEU A 103 -11.90 2.55 -8.36
C LEU A 103 -12.74 3.39 -9.33
N SER A 104 -12.23 4.51 -9.83
CA SER A 104 -12.92 5.35 -10.82
C SER A 104 -12.70 4.91 -12.26
N SER A 105 -11.77 3.97 -12.49
CA SER A 105 -11.43 3.43 -13.80
C SER A 105 -12.12 2.09 -13.95
N ASP A 106 -13.29 2.05 -14.57
CA ASP A 106 -13.99 0.79 -14.92
C ASP A 106 -13.40 0.16 -16.19
#